data_AF-A0A2U3RED5-F1
#
_entry.id   AF-A0A2U3RED5-F1
#
_cell.length_a   1.000
_cell.length_b   1.000
_cell.length_c   1.000
_cell.angle_alpha   90.00
_cell.angle_beta   90.00
_cell.angle_gamma   90.00
#
_symmetry.space_group_name_H-M   'P 1'
#
loop_
_entity.id
_entity.type
_entity.pdbx_description
1 polymer ?
#
loop_
_entity_poly.entity_id
_entity_poly.type
_entity_poly.pdbx_seq_one_letter_code
_entity_poly.pdbx_strand_id
1 'polypeptide(L)'
;MLLLYLRKYRTYFHIGQNYGISESSAYKAVKLVEDTLVKHLNFAFPVRKALMKSDMNYEVVLIDATKTPIERPKKNKNSIIQERRKGIH
;
A
#
# COMPACT_ATOMS: atom_id res chain seq x y z
N MET A 1 -6.27 12.76 -3.83
CA MET A 1 -5.64 11.56 -4.44
C MET A 1 -5.67 10.35 -3.53
N LEU A 2 -4.91 10.36 -2.42
CA LEU A 2 -4.66 9.19 -1.57
C LEU A 2 -5.93 8.53 -1.01
N LEU A 3 -6.90 9.30 -0.54
CA LEU A 3 -8.14 8.74 0.02
C LEU A 3 -8.97 7.95 -1.01
N LEU A 4 -8.93 8.33 -2.29
CA LEU A 4 -9.62 7.57 -3.34
C LEU A 4 -8.91 6.25 -3.65
N TYR A 5 -7.59 6.24 -3.49
CA TYR A 5 -6.78 5.03 -3.58
C TYR A 5 -7.05 4.10 -2.37
N LEU A 6 -6.95 4.62 -1.14
CA LEU A 6 -7.08 3.81 0.08
C LEU A 6 -8.52 3.38 0.40
N ARG A 7 -9.51 4.25 0.21
CA ARG A 7 -10.92 3.95 0.60
C ARG A 7 -11.72 3.30 -0.52
N LYS A 8 -11.44 3.65 -1.78
CA LYS A 8 -12.23 3.22 -2.94
C LYS A 8 -11.46 2.31 -3.90
N TYR A 9 -10.19 2.02 -3.62
CA TYR A 9 -9.32 1.17 -4.46
C TYR A 9 -9.33 1.56 -5.95
N ARG A 10 -9.50 2.86 -6.25
CA ARG A 10 -9.45 3.34 -7.64
C ARG A 10 -8.03 3.25 -8.18
N THR A 11 -7.88 2.89 -9.46
CA THR A 11 -6.57 2.84 -10.13
C THR A 11 -5.94 4.23 -10.25
N TYR A 12 -4.61 4.30 -10.34
CA TYR A 12 -3.89 5.57 -10.54
C TYR A 12 -4.33 6.29 -11.81
N PHE A 13 -4.65 5.55 -12.87
CA PHE A 13 -5.26 6.08 -14.08
C PHE A 13 -6.60 6.78 -13.82
N HIS A 14 -7.54 6.12 -13.12
CA HIS A 14 -8.83 6.74 -12.77
C HIS A 14 -8.67 7.95 -11.84
N ILE A 15 -7.72 7.91 -10.92
CA ILE A 15 -7.40 9.04 -10.06
C ILE A 15 -6.82 10.17 -10.92
N GLY A 16 -5.90 9.87 -11.83
CA GLY A 16 -5.33 10.85 -12.76
C GLY A 16 -6.41 11.56 -13.59
N GLN A 17 -7.34 10.80 -14.17
CA GLN A 17 -8.47 11.34 -14.93
C GLN A 17 -9.37 12.27 -14.10
N ASN A 18 -9.68 11.91 -12.84
CA ASN A 18 -10.54 12.74 -11.98
C ASN A 18 -9.93 14.11 -11.65
N TYR A 19 -8.60 14.23 -11.67
CA TYR A 19 -7.90 15.46 -11.31
C TYR A 19 -7.08 16.06 -12.45
N GLY A 20 -7.25 15.57 -13.69
CA GLY A 20 -6.57 16.08 -14.87
C GLY A 20 -5.05 15.91 -14.85
N ILE A 21 -4.52 14.92 -14.12
CA ILE A 21 -3.08 14.65 -14.03
C ILE A 21 -2.73 13.31 -14.69
N SER A 22 -1.49 13.17 -15.13
CA SER A 22 -0.99 11.89 -15.63
C SER A 22 -0.99 10.82 -14.53
N GLU A 23 -1.13 9.56 -14.93
CA GLU A 23 -1.06 8.41 -14.01
C GLU A 23 0.23 8.39 -13.20
N SER A 24 1.36 8.70 -13.83
CA SER A 24 2.67 8.75 -13.17
C SER A 24 2.75 9.84 -12.10
N SER A 25 2.13 11.00 -12.32
CA SER A 25 2.05 12.07 -11.34
C SER A 25 1.12 11.69 -10.17
N ALA A 26 0.00 11.03 -10.46
CA ALA A 26 -0.89 10.51 -9.42
C ALA A 26 -0.18 9.48 -8.52
N TYR A 27 0.58 8.55 -9.12
CA TYR A 27 1.40 7.58 -8.39
C TYR A 27 2.44 8.27 -7.50
N LYS A 28 3.23 9.21 -8.04
CA LYS A 28 4.25 9.95 -7.28
C LYS A 28 3.63 10.69 -6.10
N ALA A 29 2.49 11.34 -6.30
CA ALA A 29 1.79 12.06 -5.23
C ALA A 29 1.30 11.13 -4.12
N VAL A 30 0.69 9.99 -4.48
CA VAL A 30 0.27 8.97 -3.50
C VAL A 30 1.47 8.44 -2.73
N LYS A 31 2.53 8.07 -3.44
CA LYS A 31 3.75 7.50 -2.85
C LYS A 31 4.45 8.46 -1.89
N LEU A 32 4.52 9.75 -2.26
CA LEU A 32 5.11 10.79 -1.41
C LEU A 32 4.38 10.90 -0.07
N VAL A 33 3.04 10.88 -0.10
CA VAL A 33 2.23 10.98 1.13
C VAL A 33 2.34 9.71 1.96
N GLU A 34 2.33 8.52 1.34
CA GLU A 34 2.55 7.26 2.05
C GLU A 34 3.92 7.23 2.74
N ASP A 35 4.98 7.62 2.02
CA ASP A 35 6.34 7.58 2.55
C ASP A 35 6.54 8.62 3.66
N THR A 36 5.86 9.77 3.62
CA THR A 36 5.87 10.73 4.73
C THR A 36 5.13 10.19 5.95
N LEU A 37 3.93 9.61 5.76
CA LEU A 37 3.17 9.00 6.85
C LEU A 37 3.94 7.86 7.53
N VAL A 38 4.60 6.99 6.76
CA VAL A 38 5.41 5.89 7.31
C VAL A 38 6.62 6.40 8.10
N LYS A 39 7.22 7.53 7.69
CA LYS A 39 8.37 8.13 8.38
C LYS A 39 7.99 8.89 9.66
N HIS A 40 6.75 9.34 9.78
CA HIS A 40 6.30 10.04 10.97
C HIS A 40 6.20 9.08 12.16
N LEU A 41 6.93 9.39 13.23
CA LEU A 41 7.01 8.56 14.45
C LEU A 41 5.65 8.26 15.08
N ASN A 42 4.69 9.18 14.96
CA ASN A 42 3.33 9.04 15.50
C ASN A 42 2.49 7.98 14.76
N PHE A 43 2.81 7.70 13.49
CA PHE A 43 2.14 6.69 12.66
C PHE A 43 3.03 5.46 12.44
N ALA A 44 4.29 5.53 12.86
CA ALA A 44 5.22 4.41 12.81
C ALA A 44 4.73 3.33 13.78
N PHE A 45 4.45 2.14 13.25
CA PHE A 45 4.08 1.02 14.09
C PHE A 45 5.26 0.64 15.00
N PRO A 46 5.03 0.46 16.32
CA PRO A 46 6.04 -0.11 17.18
C PRO A 46 6.47 -1.46 16.61
N VAL A 47 7.77 -1.72 16.58
CA VAL A 47 8.31 -3.03 16.16
C VAL A 47 7.56 -4.14 16.91
N ARG A 48 7.30 -5.27 16.24
CA ARG A 48 6.50 -6.41 16.74
C ARG A 48 6.82 -6.84 18.19
N LYS A 49 8.07 -6.64 18.64
CA LYS A 49 8.54 -6.92 20.00
C LYS A 49 8.15 -5.87 21.06
N ALA A 50 7.92 -4.62 20.67
CA ALA A 50 7.47 -3.53 21.55
C ALA A 50 5.96 -3.61 21.86
N LEU A 51 5.17 -4.11 20.90
CA LEU A 51 3.74 -4.38 21.11
C LEU A 51 3.49 -5.44 22.18
N MET A 52 4.43 -6.36 22.41
CA MET A 52 4.29 -7.41 23.44
C MET A 52 4.73 -6.96 24.83
N LYS A 53 5.39 -5.80 24.97
CA LYS A 53 6.10 -5.36 26.19
C LYS A 53 5.48 -4.14 26.88
N SER A 54 4.33 -3.69 26.43
CA SER A 54 3.77 -2.41 26.85
C SER A 54 2.61 -2.63 27.80
N ASP A 55 2.76 -2.14 29.03
CA ASP A 55 1.72 -1.99 30.06
C ASP A 55 0.70 -0.89 29.72
N MET A 56 0.39 -0.71 28.43
CA MET A 56 -0.60 0.26 27.97
C MET A 56 -1.91 -0.47 27.68
N ASN A 57 -3.01 0.04 28.22
CA ASN A 57 -4.36 -0.39 27.86
C ASN A 57 -4.65 0.02 26.42
N TYR A 58 -4.27 -0.84 25.47
CA TYR A 58 -4.70 -0.67 24.09
C TYR A 58 -6.16 -1.06 23.98
N GLU A 59 -7.00 -0.17 23.46
CA GLU A 59 -8.29 -0.55 22.94
C GLU A 59 -8.06 -1.34 21.65
N VAL A 60 -7.89 -2.66 21.79
CA VAL A 60 -7.72 -3.56 20.65
C VAL A 60 -9.07 -3.65 19.93
N VAL A 61 -9.29 -2.77 18.96
CA VAL A 61 -10.41 -2.90 18.05
C VAL A 61 -10.08 -4.02 17.08
N LEU A 62 -10.59 -5.22 17.35
CA LEU A 62 -10.56 -6.34 16.43
C LEU A 62 -11.50 -6.03 15.26
N ILE A 63 -10.98 -5.40 14.22
CA ILE A 63 -11.73 -5.17 12.99
C ILE A 63 -11.69 -6.46 12.19
N ASP A 64 -12.80 -7.22 12.21
CA ASP A 64 -13.00 -8.30 11.25
C ASP A 64 -13.13 -7.68 9.85
N ALA A 65 -12.03 -7.69 9.11
CA ALA A 65 -12.04 -7.27 7.73
C ALA A 65 -12.67 -8.38 6.90
N THR A 66 -13.99 -8.34 6.72
CA THR A 66 -14.67 -9.13 5.68
C THR A 66 -14.00 -8.82 4.34
N LYS A 67 -13.16 -9.74 3.90
CA LYS A 67 -12.48 -9.66 2.61
C LYS A 67 -13.54 -9.84 1.54
N THR A 68 -13.79 -8.82 0.74
CA THR A 68 -14.46 -9.01 -0.55
C THR A 68 -13.60 -9.95 -1.39
N PRO A 69 -14.21 -10.89 -2.15
CA PRO A 69 -13.44 -11.80 -2.99
C PRO A 69 -12.73 -10.97 -4.05
N ILE A 70 -11.43 -10.82 -3.89
CA ILE A 70 -10.54 -10.35 -4.95
C ILE A 70 -9.79 -11.57 -5.46
N GLU A 71 -9.65 -11.70 -6.78
CA GLU A 71 -8.75 -12.70 -7.37
C GLU A 71 -7.31 -12.37 -6.99
N ARG A 72 -6.87 -12.90 -5.84
CA ARG A 72 -5.49 -12.86 -5.44
C ARG A 72 -4.73 -13.86 -6.31
N PRO A 73 -3.71 -13.46 -7.08
CA PRO A 73 -2.89 -14.40 -7.84
C PRO A 73 -2.33 -15.46 -6.89
N LYS A 74 -2.66 -16.73 -7.15
CA LYS A 74 -2.20 -17.86 -6.35
C LYS A 74 -0.69 -17.97 -6.56
N LYS A 75 0.10 -17.74 -5.51
CA LYS A 75 1.57 -17.91 -5.59
C LYS A 75 1.86 -19.36 -5.96
N ASN A 76 2.33 -19.62 -7.17
CA ASN A 76 2.98 -20.88 -7.49
C ASN A 76 4.39 -20.85 -6.87
N LYS A 77 4.94 -22.03 -6.55
CA LYS A 77 6.28 -22.17 -5.97
C LYS A 77 7.41 -21.91 -6.98
N ASN A 78 7.10 -21.48 -8.20
CA ASN A 78 8.11 -21.26 -9.21
C ASN A 78 8.50 -19.79 -9.14
N SER A 79 9.76 -19.56 -8.78
CA SER A 79 10.40 -18.26 -8.86
C SER A 79 9.96 -17.56 -10.14
N ILE A 80 9.32 -16.39 -10.02
CA ILE A 80 9.07 -15.54 -11.17
C ILE A 80 10.45 -15.11 -11.64
N ILE A 81 10.98 -15.77 -12.68
CA ILE A 81 12.20 -15.33 -13.34
C ILE A 81 11.84 -13.99 -13.96
N GLN A 82 12.33 -12.92 -13.36
CA GLN A 82 12.27 -11.60 -13.95
C GLN A 82 13.11 -11.67 -15.23
N GLU A 83 12.47 -11.63 -16.38
CA GLU A 83 13.15 -11.61 -17.68
C GLU A 83 14.13 -10.44 -17.68
N ARG A 84 15.43 -10.74 -17.71
CA ARG A 84 16.46 -9.72 -17.98
C ARG A 84 16.25 -9.26 -19.42
N ARG A 85 15.85 -7.99 -19.61
CA ARG A 85 15.85 -7.35 -20.93
C ARG A 85 17.24 -7.53 -21.57
N LYS A 86 17.31 -8.27 -22.68
CA LYS A 86 18.52 -8.29 -23.50
C LYS A 86 18.68 -6.90 -24.12
N GLY A 87 19.86 -6.31 -23.94
CA GLY A 87 20.25 -5.07 -24.61
C GLY A 87 20.16 -5.25 -26.13
N ILE A 88 19.46 -4.33 -26.77
CA ILE A 88 19.41 -4.21 -28.23
C ILE A 88 20.68 -3.44 -28.62
N HIS A 89 21.56 -4.08 -29.40
CA HIS A 89 22.66 -3.40 -30.08
C HIS A 89 22.41 -3.38 -31.58
#